data_AF-A0A6L7WKJ5-F1
#
_entry.id   AF-A0A6L7WKJ5-F1
#
_cell.length_a   1.000
_cell.length_b   1.000
_cell.length_c   1.000
_cell.angle_alpha   90.00
_cell.angle_beta   90.00
_cell.angle_gamma   90.00
#
_symmetry.space_group_name_H-M   'P 1'
#
loop_
_entity.id
_entity.type
_entity.pdbx_description
1 polymer ?
#
loop_
_entity_poly.entity_id
_entity_poly.type
_entity_poly.pdbx_seq_one_letter_code
_entity_poly.pdbx_strand_id
1 'polypeptide(L)'
;MSVEAAWHRSLERLRGGAAPEDDLDRAIAGVLPRGDVSALPADGTRLVVESQSIGDAEALPDEVVIGYAADADADADADGYGYDRLIIELLEAGFRPLRERAGGDAVAGEEQHPFRVVRARRDGYRIRGYRPGDEVAILELFRDCFGEDLSLQRWRWRYLDNPRGGPRISLAFAADGELVCQYCAYPVRWRGLPPAVPVIGHQVGDTMTRRGARGVGRGPTSILARTSRHFYLTQCDGRVAFNYGFNTGNITKFSTRYVGAHVVEDAPCRELPKEAELGGGRRFGRRYELRRVAERSEVGSEFDDLFERVGERYGLLVERSAEYLRWRYLDCPDEGLELTAAYRRGRLAGWVAVKRLPDRVEWGDALVDPAERQALRALVVGIREPGLPLAGWFTERPGWWSRELDRLGFVRRPDPQGLVAIMVPFVCADAVERVRTAGYYTRGDGDLF
;
A
#
# COMPACT_ATOMS: atom_id res chain seq x y z
N MET A 1 32.15 -24.26 10.98
CA MET A 1 32.88 -24.46 9.71
C MET A 1 33.34 -23.10 9.24
N SER A 2 34.57 -22.92 8.75
CA SER A 2 34.98 -21.63 8.20
C SER A 2 34.13 -21.31 6.96
N VAL A 3 33.83 -20.03 6.76
CA VAL A 3 33.13 -19.50 5.57
C VAL A 3 33.83 -19.97 4.28
N GLU A 4 35.16 -20.07 4.34
CA GLU A 4 36.04 -20.58 3.27
C GLU A 4 35.79 -22.07 2.92
N ALA A 5 35.50 -22.92 3.91
CA ALA A 5 35.18 -24.33 3.66
C ALA A 5 33.76 -24.53 3.11
N ALA A 6 32.83 -23.62 3.41
CA ALA A 6 31.51 -23.59 2.79
C ALA A 6 31.60 -23.15 1.32
N TRP A 7 32.39 -22.09 1.06
CA TRP A 7 32.71 -21.58 -0.28
C TRP A 7 33.25 -22.67 -1.23
N HIS A 8 34.27 -23.42 -0.80
CA HIS A 8 34.89 -24.45 -1.65
C HIS A 8 33.94 -25.60 -1.99
N ARG A 9 33.11 -26.04 -1.04
CA ARG A 9 32.17 -27.15 -1.28
C ARG A 9 30.99 -26.76 -2.17
N SER A 10 30.50 -25.53 -2.06
CA SER A 10 29.42 -25.03 -2.90
C SER A 10 29.88 -24.80 -4.34
N LEU A 11 31.10 -24.30 -4.53
CA LEU A 11 31.73 -24.25 -5.86
C LEU A 11 31.96 -25.65 -6.43
N GLU A 12 32.43 -26.61 -5.63
CA GLU A 12 32.67 -27.99 -6.10
C GLU A 12 31.37 -28.71 -6.52
N ARG A 13 30.22 -28.40 -5.89
CA ARG A 13 28.91 -28.92 -6.32
C ARG A 13 28.39 -28.25 -7.58
N LEU A 14 28.46 -26.92 -7.66
CA LEU A 14 28.11 -26.16 -8.88
C LEU A 14 29.01 -26.54 -10.08
N ARG A 15 30.24 -27.00 -9.82
CA ARG A 15 31.18 -27.54 -10.83
C ARG A 15 30.85 -28.97 -11.30
N GLY A 16 29.94 -29.67 -10.63
CA GLY A 16 29.68 -31.11 -10.81
C GLY A 16 28.78 -31.52 -11.98
N GLY A 17 28.16 -30.58 -12.69
CA GLY A 17 27.28 -30.87 -13.83
C GLY A 17 27.27 -29.73 -14.83
N ALA A 18 27.93 -29.96 -15.98
CA ALA A 18 27.93 -29.17 -17.24
C ALA A 18 27.82 -27.62 -17.14
N ALA A 19 28.97 -26.95 -17.32
CA ALA A 19 29.23 -25.50 -17.54
C ALA A 19 28.03 -24.50 -17.49
N PRO A 20 28.18 -23.35 -16.77
CA PRO A 20 29.17 -22.34 -17.16
C PRO A 20 29.84 -21.62 -15.98
N GLU A 21 31.11 -21.95 -15.68
CA GLU A 21 31.99 -21.10 -14.84
C GLU A 21 32.02 -19.65 -15.37
N ASP A 22 31.96 -19.51 -16.70
CA ASP A 22 31.93 -18.24 -17.41
C ASP A 22 30.72 -17.35 -17.07
N ASP A 23 29.51 -17.88 -16.89
CA ASP A 23 28.32 -17.02 -16.82
C ASP A 23 28.05 -16.49 -15.43
N LEU A 24 28.30 -17.28 -14.37
CA LEU A 24 28.27 -16.77 -13.01
C LEU A 24 29.40 -15.74 -12.82
N ASP A 25 30.60 -16.02 -13.31
CA ASP A 25 31.71 -15.07 -13.26
C ASP A 25 31.44 -13.82 -14.10
N ARG A 26 30.84 -13.94 -15.30
CA ARG A 26 30.37 -12.79 -16.10
C ARG A 26 29.26 -12.02 -15.41
N ALA A 27 28.36 -12.70 -14.69
CA ALA A 27 27.31 -12.04 -13.93
C ALA A 27 27.90 -11.26 -12.77
N ILE A 28 28.80 -11.86 -11.99
CA ILE A 28 29.58 -11.22 -10.93
C ILE A 28 30.37 -10.04 -11.49
N ALA A 29 31.16 -10.23 -12.55
CA ALA A 29 31.90 -9.18 -13.25
C ALA A 29 30.98 -8.05 -13.68
N GLY A 30 29.79 -8.40 -14.17
CA GLY A 30 28.79 -7.43 -14.57
C GLY A 30 28.11 -6.72 -13.42
N VAL A 31 28.12 -7.24 -12.19
CA VAL A 31 27.63 -6.56 -10.99
C VAL A 31 28.71 -5.67 -10.36
N LEU A 32 29.98 -5.99 -10.57
CA LEU A 32 31.12 -5.17 -10.12
C LEU A 32 31.23 -3.84 -10.92
N PRO A 33 31.73 -2.76 -10.30
CA PRO A 33 32.05 -1.54 -11.03
C PRO A 33 33.39 -1.72 -11.78
N ARG A 34 33.39 -1.62 -13.12
CA ARG A 34 34.58 -1.64 -14.02
C ARG A 34 35.81 -2.33 -13.40
N GLY A 35 35.73 -3.63 -13.20
CA GLY A 35 36.80 -4.43 -12.60
C GLY A 35 36.63 -5.90 -12.93
N ASP A 36 37.76 -6.56 -13.17
CA ASP A 36 37.84 -8.00 -13.36
C ASP A 36 37.56 -8.72 -12.02
N VAL A 37 36.99 -9.92 -12.11
CA VAL A 37 36.76 -10.87 -11.01
C VAL A 37 38.07 -11.02 -10.20
N SER A 38 39.22 -11.04 -10.86
CA SER A 38 40.55 -11.10 -10.22
C SER A 38 40.88 -9.95 -9.23
N ALA A 39 40.16 -8.82 -9.25
CA ALA A 39 40.41 -7.67 -8.39
C ALA A 39 39.66 -7.71 -7.04
N LEU A 40 38.79 -8.70 -6.81
CA LEU A 40 38.14 -8.88 -5.52
C LEU A 40 39.11 -9.48 -4.50
N PRO A 41 39.16 -8.98 -3.25
CA PRO A 41 39.95 -9.58 -2.19
C PRO A 41 39.65 -11.07 -2.04
N ALA A 42 40.69 -11.88 -1.85
CA ALA A 42 40.55 -13.32 -1.58
C ALA A 42 39.82 -13.57 -0.25
N ASP A 43 39.88 -12.60 0.66
CA ASP A 43 39.31 -12.58 2.00
C ASP A 43 38.17 -11.55 2.07
N GLY A 44 36.92 -12.02 2.01
CA GLY A 44 35.78 -11.24 2.49
C GLY A 44 35.20 -10.20 1.53
N THR A 45 35.09 -10.46 0.24
CA THR A 45 34.12 -9.70 -0.61
C THR A 45 33.23 -10.61 -1.46
N ARG A 46 33.55 -11.92 -1.51
CA ARG A 46 32.79 -12.93 -2.24
C ARG A 46 32.15 -13.90 -1.27
N LEU A 47 30.84 -14.06 -1.38
CA LEU A 47 30.10 -15.06 -0.62
C LEU A 47 29.07 -15.70 -1.57
N VAL A 48 29.35 -16.86 -2.14
CA VAL A 48 28.32 -17.62 -2.85
C VAL A 48 27.53 -18.38 -1.79
N VAL A 49 26.24 -18.11 -1.72
CA VAL A 49 25.34 -18.70 -0.74
C VAL A 49 24.45 -19.68 -1.51
N GLU A 50 24.69 -20.98 -1.36
CA GLU A 50 23.75 -22.02 -1.80
C GLU A 50 22.48 -22.04 -0.91
N SER A 51 22.56 -21.50 0.31
CA SER A 51 21.40 -21.40 1.21
C SER A 51 20.51 -20.19 0.91
N GLN A 52 19.24 -20.28 1.28
CA GLN A 52 18.30 -19.15 1.29
C GLN A 52 18.60 -18.08 2.36
N SER A 53 19.80 -18.08 2.95
CA SER A 53 20.16 -17.24 4.09
C SER A 53 21.62 -16.82 4.10
N ILE A 54 21.90 -15.58 4.52
CA ILE A 54 23.26 -15.02 4.66
C ILE A 54 24.04 -15.56 5.88
N GLY A 55 23.38 -16.34 6.75
CA GLY A 55 23.99 -16.87 7.97
C GLY A 55 24.27 -15.80 9.03
N ASP A 56 25.42 -15.89 9.69
CA ASP A 56 25.84 -14.91 10.70
C ASP A 56 26.26 -13.59 10.04
N ALA A 57 25.33 -12.64 10.00
CA ALA A 57 25.52 -11.36 9.34
C ALA A 57 26.56 -10.45 10.02
N GLU A 58 26.89 -10.67 11.30
CA GLU A 58 27.92 -9.89 12.00
C GLU A 58 29.33 -10.36 11.64
N ALA A 59 29.47 -11.63 11.21
CA ALA A 59 30.72 -12.17 10.69
C ALA A 59 30.99 -11.75 9.23
N LEU A 60 30.01 -11.12 8.56
CA LEU A 60 30.15 -10.69 7.18
C LEU A 60 30.93 -9.37 7.05
N PRO A 61 31.79 -9.27 6.03
CA PRO A 61 32.54 -8.05 5.71
C PRO A 61 31.60 -6.90 5.32
N ASP A 62 32.10 -5.66 5.38
CA ASP A 62 31.32 -4.46 5.05
C ASP A 62 30.81 -4.42 3.61
N GLU A 63 31.42 -5.18 2.70
CA GLU A 63 30.95 -5.32 1.33
C GLU A 63 30.94 -6.78 0.91
N VAL A 64 29.82 -7.21 0.32
CA VAL A 64 29.61 -8.59 -0.12
C VAL A 64 29.06 -8.62 -1.54
N VAL A 65 29.47 -9.64 -2.29
CA VAL A 65 28.82 -10.08 -3.53
C VAL A 65 28.28 -11.47 -3.28
N ILE A 66 26.96 -11.60 -3.38
CA ILE A 66 26.23 -12.83 -3.12
C ILE A 66 25.63 -13.40 -4.39
N GLY A 67 26.05 -14.60 -4.75
CA GLY A 67 25.37 -15.44 -5.75
C GLY A 67 24.36 -16.34 -5.07
N TYR A 68 23.17 -16.45 -5.66
CA TYR A 68 22.06 -17.30 -5.28
C TYR A 68 21.64 -18.13 -6.50
N ALA A 69 21.64 -19.46 -6.39
CA ALA A 69 21.09 -20.36 -7.39
C ALA A 69 19.85 -21.04 -6.81
N ALA A 70 18.77 -21.13 -7.58
CA ALA A 70 17.62 -21.90 -7.16
C ALA A 70 17.92 -23.40 -7.31
N ASP A 71 17.67 -24.20 -6.28
CA ASP A 71 17.76 -25.66 -6.36
C ASP A 71 16.69 -26.20 -7.33
N ALA A 72 17.07 -27.09 -8.23
CA ALA A 72 16.15 -27.68 -9.22
C ALA A 72 15.21 -28.74 -8.60
N ASP A 73 15.64 -29.39 -7.52
CA ASP A 73 14.94 -30.46 -6.81
C ASP A 73 14.26 -30.01 -5.51
N ALA A 74 14.47 -28.76 -5.09
CA ALA A 74 13.66 -28.18 -4.04
C ALA A 74 12.29 -27.91 -4.67
N ASP A 75 11.34 -28.83 -4.45
CA ASP A 75 9.91 -28.50 -4.46
C ASP A 75 9.82 -27.08 -3.95
N ALA A 76 9.44 -26.13 -4.82
CA ALA A 76 9.43 -24.72 -4.51
C ALA A 76 8.89 -24.61 -3.09
N ASP A 77 9.78 -24.28 -2.13
CA ASP A 77 9.46 -24.38 -0.71
C ASP A 77 8.07 -23.80 -0.52
N ALA A 78 7.25 -24.35 0.37
CA ALA A 78 5.84 -23.96 0.51
C ALA A 78 5.57 -22.43 0.57
N ASP A 79 6.63 -21.62 0.77
CA ASP A 79 6.66 -20.17 0.72
C ASP A 79 7.22 -19.53 -0.59
N GLY A 80 8.04 -20.16 -1.43
CA GLY A 80 8.42 -19.62 -2.76
C GLY A 80 9.34 -18.38 -2.80
N TYR A 81 10.00 -18.00 -1.69
CA TYR A 81 10.72 -16.72 -1.52
C TYR A 81 12.26 -16.80 -1.40
N GLY A 82 12.94 -17.79 -1.97
CA GLY A 82 14.37 -18.03 -1.64
C GLY A 82 15.32 -16.82 -1.84
N TYR A 83 15.29 -16.13 -2.99
CA TYR A 83 16.08 -14.90 -3.20
C TYR A 83 15.51 -13.68 -2.45
N ASP A 84 14.20 -13.62 -2.27
CA ASP A 84 13.54 -12.51 -1.58
C ASP A 84 13.88 -12.53 -0.09
N ARG A 85 14.01 -13.72 0.50
CA ARG A 85 14.51 -13.93 1.86
C ARG A 85 15.94 -13.43 2.02
N LEU A 86 16.82 -13.75 1.07
CA LEU A 86 18.20 -13.24 1.06
C LEU A 86 18.22 -11.70 1.12
N ILE A 87 17.36 -11.04 0.35
CA ILE A 87 17.25 -9.58 0.37
C ILE A 87 16.73 -9.07 1.71
N ILE A 88 15.69 -9.70 2.28
CA ILE A 88 15.16 -9.32 3.59
C ILE A 88 16.27 -9.38 4.64
N GLU A 89 17.01 -10.50 4.70
CA GLU A 89 18.10 -10.69 5.67
C GLU A 89 19.20 -9.64 5.49
N LEU A 90 19.57 -9.29 4.26
CA LEU A 90 20.51 -8.20 4.00
C LEU A 90 20.00 -6.86 4.55
N LEU A 91 18.74 -6.52 4.30
CA LEU A 91 18.14 -5.26 4.78
C LEU A 91 18.03 -5.22 6.32
N GLU A 92 17.67 -6.34 6.94
CA GLU A 92 17.59 -6.50 8.40
C GLU A 92 18.97 -6.43 9.07
N ALA A 93 20.01 -6.95 8.40
CA ALA A 93 21.40 -6.89 8.86
C ALA A 93 22.08 -5.53 8.64
N GLY A 94 21.41 -4.57 8.00
CA GLY A 94 21.95 -3.24 7.74
C GLY A 94 22.83 -3.13 6.51
N PHE A 95 22.66 -4.05 5.56
CA PHE A 95 23.24 -3.95 4.23
C PHE A 95 22.32 -3.16 3.28
N ARG A 96 22.96 -2.40 2.40
CA ARG A 96 22.35 -1.72 1.28
C ARG A 96 22.64 -2.51 0.01
N PRO A 97 21.66 -3.20 -0.60
CA PRO A 97 21.81 -3.74 -1.94
C PRO A 97 22.13 -2.61 -2.93
N LEU A 98 23.20 -2.78 -3.70
CA LEU A 98 23.74 -1.78 -4.63
C LEU A 98 23.40 -2.11 -6.08
N ARG A 99 23.54 -3.38 -6.46
CA ARG A 99 23.33 -3.84 -7.83
C ARG A 99 22.97 -5.31 -7.83
N GLU A 100 22.03 -5.67 -8.71
CA GLU A 100 21.50 -7.02 -8.87
C GLU A 100 21.59 -7.42 -10.34
N ARG A 101 21.87 -8.69 -10.62
CA ARG A 101 21.86 -9.26 -11.98
C ARG A 101 21.33 -10.68 -11.91
N ALA A 102 20.41 -11.03 -12.81
CA ALA A 102 20.02 -12.41 -13.06
C ALA A 102 20.83 -12.97 -14.23
N GLY A 103 21.08 -14.27 -14.22
CA GLY A 103 21.68 -15.04 -15.31
C GLY A 103 20.96 -16.36 -15.52
N GLY A 104 21.11 -16.93 -16.72
CA GLY A 104 20.45 -18.19 -17.12
C GLY A 104 19.14 -18.01 -17.89
N ASP A 105 19.10 -17.16 -18.92
CA ASP A 105 17.99 -17.19 -19.89
C ASP A 105 18.05 -18.53 -20.64
N ALA A 106 16.95 -19.29 -20.63
CA ALA A 106 16.89 -20.61 -21.24
C ALA A 106 17.23 -20.54 -22.74
N VAL A 107 18.41 -21.04 -23.11
CA VAL A 107 18.70 -21.42 -24.50
C VAL A 107 17.96 -22.72 -24.76
N ALA A 108 17.16 -22.77 -25.82
CA ALA A 108 16.37 -23.95 -26.17
C ALA A 108 17.29 -25.19 -26.33
N GLY A 109 17.23 -26.12 -25.38
CA GLY A 109 17.94 -27.40 -25.43
C GLY A 109 18.98 -27.66 -24.34
N GLU A 110 19.26 -26.72 -23.43
CA GLU A 110 20.15 -26.92 -22.27
C GLU A 110 19.43 -26.67 -20.93
N GLU A 111 19.63 -27.56 -19.95
CA GLU A 111 19.24 -27.35 -18.55
C GLU A 111 20.16 -26.30 -17.93
N GLN A 112 19.80 -25.01 -18.03
CA GLN A 112 20.50 -23.94 -17.33
C GLN A 112 19.73 -23.57 -16.06
N HIS A 113 20.41 -23.64 -14.91
CA HIS A 113 19.84 -23.27 -13.62
C HIS A 113 19.78 -21.74 -13.47
N PRO A 114 18.62 -21.14 -13.23
CA PRO A 114 18.52 -19.70 -13.05
C PRO A 114 19.23 -19.28 -11.76
N PHE A 115 20.11 -18.28 -11.87
CA PHE A 115 20.83 -17.72 -10.73
C PHE A 115 20.72 -16.20 -10.68
N ARG A 116 20.95 -15.64 -9.50
CA ARG A 116 20.94 -14.21 -9.21
C ARG A 116 22.20 -13.81 -8.45
N VAL A 117 22.72 -12.64 -8.74
CA VAL A 117 23.88 -12.06 -8.06
C VAL A 117 23.53 -10.68 -7.54
N VAL A 118 23.80 -10.43 -6.26
CA VAL A 118 23.62 -9.13 -5.61
C VAL A 118 24.93 -8.65 -4.99
N ARG A 119 25.30 -7.40 -5.25
CA ARG A 119 26.33 -6.69 -4.48
C ARG A 119 25.64 -5.85 -3.42
N ALA A 120 26.06 -5.97 -2.17
CA ALA A 120 25.54 -5.21 -1.06
C ALA A 120 26.67 -4.65 -0.19
N ARG A 121 26.43 -3.51 0.46
CA ARG A 121 27.39 -2.88 1.36
C ARG A 121 26.72 -2.44 2.65
N ARG A 122 27.33 -2.72 3.81
CA ARG A 122 26.88 -2.26 5.11
C ARG A 122 26.88 -0.73 5.16
N ASP A 123 25.77 -0.16 5.61
CA ASP A 123 25.65 1.30 5.77
C ASP A 123 25.01 1.73 7.10
N GLY A 124 24.83 0.78 8.02
CA GLY A 124 24.37 1.03 9.39
C GLY A 124 22.87 1.26 9.53
N TYR A 125 22.10 1.19 8.44
CA TYR A 125 20.64 1.34 8.48
C TYR A 125 19.95 -0.03 8.45
N ARG A 126 19.45 -0.47 9.61
CA ARG A 126 18.74 -1.75 9.75
C ARG A 126 17.25 -1.54 9.48
N ILE A 127 16.69 -2.35 8.59
CA ILE A 127 15.27 -2.26 8.21
C ILE A 127 14.56 -3.52 8.68
N ARG A 128 13.47 -3.37 9.42
CA ARG A 128 12.71 -4.51 9.95
C ARG A 128 11.22 -4.23 10.01
N GLY A 129 10.43 -5.28 10.21
CA GLY A 129 9.03 -5.17 10.60
C GLY A 129 8.85 -4.47 11.96
N TYR A 130 7.67 -3.89 12.16
CA TYR A 130 7.23 -3.32 13.43
C TYR A 130 7.28 -4.32 14.60
N ARG A 131 7.54 -3.82 15.81
CA ARG A 131 7.48 -4.54 17.08
C ARG A 131 6.72 -3.70 18.11
N PRO A 132 5.97 -4.33 19.05
CA PRO A 132 5.37 -3.61 20.16
C PRO A 132 6.41 -2.77 20.92
N GLY A 133 6.10 -1.50 21.15
CA GLY A 133 7.01 -0.50 21.73
C GLY A 133 7.53 0.51 20.71
N ASP A 134 7.50 0.21 19.41
CA ASP A 134 7.96 1.13 18.35
C ASP A 134 7.06 2.35 18.18
N GLU A 135 5.83 2.32 18.71
CA GLU A 135 4.84 3.40 18.58
C GLU A 135 5.42 4.74 19.04
N VAL A 136 6.24 4.74 20.10
CA VAL A 136 6.87 5.97 20.63
C VAL A 136 7.73 6.64 19.55
N ALA A 137 8.60 5.88 18.90
CA ALA A 137 9.48 6.39 17.85
C ALA A 137 8.71 6.75 16.57
N ILE A 138 7.64 6.01 16.25
CA ILE A 138 6.77 6.29 15.11
C ILE A 138 6.05 7.63 15.28
N LEU A 139 5.47 7.88 16.46
CA LEU A 139 4.77 9.13 16.75
C LEU A 139 5.72 10.34 16.77
N GLU A 140 6.95 10.14 17.24
CA GLU A 140 8.01 11.14 17.14
C GLU A 140 8.38 11.44 15.68
N LEU A 141 8.61 10.41 14.86
CA LEU A 141 8.88 10.56 13.44
C LEU A 141 7.73 11.27 12.70
N PHE A 142 6.48 10.99 13.08
CA PHE A 142 5.30 11.65 12.53
C PHE A 142 5.33 13.15 12.80
N ARG A 143 5.56 13.54 14.06
CA ARG A 143 5.70 14.95 14.44
C ARG A 143 6.83 15.63 13.66
N ASP A 144 7.99 14.98 13.56
CA ASP A 144 9.14 15.52 12.82
C ASP A 144 8.84 15.74 11.33
N CYS A 145 8.07 14.83 10.71
CA CYS A 145 7.82 14.86 9.27
C CYS A 145 6.67 15.78 8.87
N PHE A 146 5.60 15.82 9.67
CA PHE A 146 4.36 16.51 9.34
C PHE A 146 4.12 17.78 10.16
N GLY A 147 4.83 17.96 11.29
CA GLY A 147 4.63 19.09 12.19
C GLY A 147 3.34 19.02 12.99
N GLU A 148 2.70 17.84 13.04
CA GLU A 148 1.46 17.58 13.75
C GLU A 148 1.63 16.42 14.73
N ASP A 149 0.86 16.43 15.83
CA ASP A 149 0.82 15.32 16.78
C ASP A 149 -0.21 14.27 16.34
N LEU A 150 0.26 13.05 16.13
CA LEU A 150 -0.60 11.88 16.02
C LEU A 150 -0.78 11.26 17.41
N SER A 151 -2.01 11.18 17.90
CA SER A 151 -2.28 10.52 19.18
C SER A 151 -2.07 9.01 19.07
N LEU A 152 -1.59 8.38 20.16
CA LEU A 152 -1.46 6.93 20.21
C LEU A 152 -2.79 6.22 19.95
N GLN A 153 -3.91 6.78 20.45
CA GLN A 153 -5.25 6.24 20.20
C GLN A 153 -5.59 6.23 18.70
N ARG A 154 -5.31 7.32 17.99
CA ARG A 154 -5.55 7.44 16.55
C ARG A 154 -4.65 6.50 15.75
N TRP A 155 -3.38 6.39 16.12
CA TRP A 155 -2.47 5.43 15.50
C TRP A 155 -2.92 3.98 15.71
N ARG A 156 -3.31 3.62 16.95
CA ARG A 156 -3.78 2.27 17.28
C ARG A 156 -5.04 1.92 16.53
N TRP A 157 -6.04 2.79 16.52
CA TRP A 157 -7.28 2.63 15.77
C TRP A 157 -7.02 2.30 14.29
N ARG A 158 -6.08 3.02 13.65
CA ARG A 158 -5.79 2.87 12.23
C ARG A 158 -5.02 1.59 11.91
N TYR A 159 -3.96 1.31 12.66
CA TYR A 159 -2.97 0.29 12.29
C TYR A 159 -3.04 -1.00 13.11
N LEU A 160 -3.35 -0.90 14.39
CA LEU A 160 -3.31 -2.03 15.31
C LEU A 160 -4.69 -2.67 15.49
N ASP A 161 -5.71 -1.84 15.69
CA ASP A 161 -7.08 -2.26 15.98
C ASP A 161 -7.93 -2.40 14.69
N ASN A 162 -7.28 -2.46 13.52
CA ASN A 162 -7.94 -2.64 12.23
C ASN A 162 -8.63 -4.04 12.16
N PRO A 163 -9.91 -4.11 11.72
CA PRO A 163 -10.69 -5.36 11.70
C PRO A 163 -10.15 -6.44 10.75
N ARG A 164 -9.18 -6.10 9.89
CA ARG A 164 -8.49 -7.00 8.96
C ARG A 164 -7.08 -7.33 9.40
N GLY A 165 -6.75 -7.01 10.66
CA GLY A 165 -5.47 -7.28 11.29
C GLY A 165 -4.40 -6.26 10.93
N GLY A 166 -3.26 -6.37 11.58
CA GLY A 166 -2.21 -5.37 11.49
C GLY A 166 -1.23 -5.48 12.65
N PRO A 167 -0.27 -4.55 12.74
CA PRO A 167 0.00 -3.50 11.74
C PRO A 167 0.82 -4.04 10.56
N ARG A 168 0.76 -3.36 9.40
CA ARG A 168 1.62 -3.64 8.24
C ARG A 168 2.62 -2.50 8.14
N ILE A 169 3.81 -2.69 8.70
CA ILE A 169 4.79 -1.60 8.83
C ILE A 169 6.20 -2.15 8.68
N SER A 170 7.02 -1.46 7.88
CA SER A 170 8.47 -1.60 7.85
C SER A 170 9.12 -0.30 8.30
N LEU A 171 10.16 -0.43 9.12
CA LEU A 171 10.83 0.65 9.81
C LEU A 171 12.33 0.58 9.52
N ALA A 172 12.96 1.72 9.26
CA ALA A 172 14.41 1.81 9.13
C ALA A 172 15.02 2.57 10.30
N PHE A 173 15.97 1.93 10.97
CA PHE A 173 16.69 2.48 12.12
C PHE A 173 18.13 2.78 11.74
N ALA A 174 18.63 3.95 12.14
CA ALA A 174 20.04 4.29 12.08
C ALA A 174 20.86 3.48 13.12
N ALA A 175 22.19 3.53 13.02
CA ALA A 175 23.09 2.76 13.86
C ALA A 175 23.01 3.11 15.35
N ASP A 176 22.60 4.33 15.68
CA ASP A 176 22.34 4.82 17.05
C ASP A 176 20.96 4.41 17.60
N GLY A 177 20.16 3.70 16.80
CA GLY A 177 18.81 3.27 17.17
C GLY A 177 17.71 4.28 16.82
N GLU A 178 18.03 5.41 16.18
CA GLU A 178 17.04 6.41 15.78
C GLU A 178 16.16 5.89 14.62
N LEU A 179 14.83 5.95 14.76
CA LEU A 179 13.90 5.59 13.67
C LEU A 179 13.89 6.68 12.59
N VAL A 180 14.44 6.43 11.41
CA VAL A 180 14.62 7.45 10.36
C VAL A 180 13.63 7.35 9.20
N CYS A 181 12.96 6.21 9.03
CA CYS A 181 12.01 6.02 7.93
C CYS A 181 10.93 4.99 8.29
N GLN A 182 9.73 5.23 7.81
CA GLN A 182 8.59 4.33 7.88
C GLN A 182 7.97 4.16 6.49
N TYR A 183 7.62 2.92 6.16
CA TYR A 183 6.65 2.60 5.12
C TYR A 183 5.56 1.71 5.72
N CYS A 184 4.30 2.13 5.62
CA CYS A 184 3.20 1.45 6.27
C CYS A 184 1.91 1.47 5.47
N ALA A 185 1.05 0.52 5.80
CA ALA A 185 -0.29 0.45 5.29
C ALA A 185 -1.24 -0.16 6.34
N TYR A 186 -2.53 -0.06 6.08
CA TYR A 186 -3.53 -0.89 6.74
C TYR A 186 -4.31 -1.71 5.71
N PRO A 187 -4.67 -2.97 6.03
CA PRO A 187 -5.42 -3.81 5.12
C PRO A 187 -6.89 -3.39 5.05
N VAL A 188 -7.45 -3.48 3.85
CA VAL A 188 -8.89 -3.34 3.58
C VAL A 188 -9.32 -4.43 2.61
N ARG A 189 -10.56 -4.91 2.76
CA ARG A 189 -11.14 -5.87 1.81
C ARG A 189 -11.68 -5.12 0.59
N TRP A 190 -11.53 -5.72 -0.58
CA TRP A 190 -12.06 -5.25 -1.84
C TRP A 190 -13.08 -6.26 -2.37
N ARG A 191 -14.18 -5.74 -2.93
CA ARG A 191 -15.20 -6.51 -3.64
C ARG A 191 -15.03 -6.29 -5.14
N GLY A 192 -15.29 -7.33 -5.93
CA GLY A 192 -15.23 -7.27 -7.40
C GLY A 192 -13.90 -7.74 -7.99
N LEU A 193 -13.02 -8.31 -7.15
CA LEU A 193 -11.80 -8.97 -7.60
C LEU A 193 -12.09 -10.40 -8.10
N PRO A 194 -11.27 -10.94 -9.04
CA PRO A 194 -11.39 -12.32 -9.49
C PRO A 194 -11.22 -13.33 -8.34
N PRO A 195 -11.86 -14.52 -8.40
CA PRO A 195 -11.78 -15.52 -7.33
C PRO A 195 -10.35 -15.99 -6.98
N ALA A 196 -9.42 -15.96 -7.94
CA ALA A 196 -8.03 -16.36 -7.74
C ALA A 196 -7.14 -15.26 -7.10
N VAL A 197 -7.68 -14.06 -6.91
CA VAL A 197 -6.96 -12.90 -6.36
C VAL A 197 -7.32 -12.73 -4.88
N PRO A 198 -6.36 -12.52 -3.97
CA PRO A 198 -6.64 -12.16 -2.59
C PRO A 198 -7.56 -10.94 -2.52
N VAL A 199 -8.62 -11.01 -1.72
CA VAL A 199 -9.54 -9.87 -1.57
C VAL A 199 -8.97 -8.73 -0.74
N ILE A 200 -7.75 -8.86 -0.22
CA ILE A 200 -7.09 -7.83 0.59
C ILE A 200 -6.25 -6.94 -0.32
N GLY A 201 -6.48 -5.63 -0.20
CA GLY A 201 -5.56 -4.60 -0.65
C GLY A 201 -5.05 -3.79 0.54
N HIS A 202 -3.94 -3.10 0.38
CA HIS A 202 -3.39 -2.21 1.40
C HIS A 202 -3.63 -0.76 1.03
N GLN A 203 -4.23 0.01 1.94
CA GLN A 203 -4.21 1.47 1.87
C GLN A 203 -2.87 1.93 2.46
N VAL A 204 -2.02 2.52 1.63
CA VAL A 204 -0.72 3.06 2.02
C VAL A 204 -0.91 4.50 2.47
N GLY A 205 -0.39 4.81 3.64
CA GLY A 205 -0.39 6.14 4.25
C GLY A 205 0.86 6.32 5.11
N ASP A 206 1.00 7.47 5.77
CA ASP A 206 2.07 7.79 6.74
C ASP A 206 3.48 7.33 6.29
N THR A 207 3.79 7.50 5.00
CA THR A 207 5.11 7.21 4.45
C THR A 207 6.06 8.35 4.81
N MET A 208 7.06 8.04 5.63
CA MET A 208 7.87 9.06 6.30
C MET A 208 9.35 8.81 6.12
N THR A 209 10.12 9.90 5.99
CA THR A 209 11.58 9.86 6.02
C THR A 209 12.08 11.13 6.69
N ARG A 210 12.78 10.97 7.82
CA ARG A 210 13.38 12.09 8.57
C ARG A 210 14.28 12.89 7.65
N ARG A 211 14.26 14.22 7.80
CA ARG A 211 14.99 15.15 6.91
C ARG A 211 16.47 14.79 6.74
N GLY A 212 17.16 14.41 7.82
CA GLY A 212 18.57 14.01 7.80
C GLY A 212 18.86 12.75 6.98
N ALA A 213 17.89 11.83 6.88
CA ALA A 213 18.05 10.57 6.17
C ALA A 213 17.62 10.60 4.69
N ARG A 214 16.99 11.69 4.23
CA ARG A 214 16.51 11.81 2.82
C ARG A 214 17.62 11.76 1.77
N GLY A 215 18.86 12.09 2.15
CA GLY A 215 20.03 12.02 1.29
C GLY A 215 20.76 10.67 1.29
N VAL A 216 20.32 9.71 2.12
CA VAL A 216 20.95 8.39 2.26
C VAL A 216 20.56 7.52 1.08
N GLY A 217 21.53 7.21 0.22
CA GLY A 217 21.33 6.45 -1.01
C GLY A 217 20.63 7.25 -2.12
N ARG A 218 20.48 6.63 -3.29
CA ARG A 218 19.80 7.24 -4.46
C ARG A 218 18.94 6.20 -5.18
N GLY A 219 17.76 6.63 -5.63
CA GLY A 219 16.82 5.77 -6.35
C GLY A 219 16.50 4.49 -5.55
N PRO A 220 16.68 3.28 -6.13
CA PRO A 220 16.41 2.01 -5.44
C PRO A 220 17.24 1.77 -4.18
N THR A 221 18.37 2.47 -4.02
CA THR A 221 19.25 2.33 -2.85
C THR A 221 18.93 3.34 -1.74
N SER A 222 17.97 4.25 -1.98
CA SER A 222 17.54 5.23 -0.96
C SER A 222 16.90 4.53 0.24
N ILE A 223 16.92 5.18 1.41
CA ILE A 223 16.33 4.59 2.62
C ILE A 223 14.85 4.25 2.41
N LEU A 224 14.08 5.14 1.79
CA LEU A 224 12.68 4.91 1.51
C LEU A 224 12.47 3.72 0.55
N ALA A 225 13.28 3.62 -0.52
CA ALA A 225 13.14 2.51 -1.47
C ALA A 225 13.45 1.16 -0.83
N ARG A 226 14.47 1.11 0.05
CA ARG A 226 14.79 -0.09 0.81
C ARG A 226 13.68 -0.46 1.80
N THR A 227 13.12 0.53 2.51
CA THR A 227 12.01 0.29 3.45
C THR A 227 10.75 -0.19 2.72
N SER A 228 10.42 0.41 1.57
CA SER A 228 9.33 -0.05 0.70
C SER A 228 9.58 -1.46 0.17
N ARG A 229 10.82 -1.78 -0.23
CA ARG A 229 11.15 -3.12 -0.71
C ARG A 229 10.99 -4.17 0.38
N HIS A 230 11.51 -3.90 1.58
CA HIS A 230 11.28 -4.78 2.75
C HIS A 230 9.78 -4.96 3.01
N PHE A 231 9.00 -3.88 2.93
CA PHE A 231 7.55 -3.94 3.08
C PHE A 231 6.88 -4.82 2.03
N TYR A 232 7.28 -4.72 0.75
CA TYR A 232 6.70 -5.53 -0.33
C TYR A 232 6.99 -7.02 -0.14
N LEU A 233 8.26 -7.37 0.10
CA LEU A 233 8.68 -8.76 0.24
C LEU A 233 8.03 -9.44 1.46
N THR A 234 7.87 -8.71 2.56
CA THR A 234 7.37 -9.27 3.83
C THR A 234 5.84 -9.19 3.98
N GLN A 235 5.19 -8.21 3.34
CA GLN A 235 3.76 -7.94 3.58
C GLN A 235 2.88 -8.09 2.34
N CYS A 236 3.43 -8.01 1.12
CA CYS A 236 2.63 -7.84 -0.09
C CYS A 236 2.76 -9.00 -1.08
N ASP A 237 3.98 -9.38 -1.44
CA ASP A 237 4.24 -10.36 -2.48
C ASP A 237 3.53 -11.68 -2.16
N GLY A 238 2.74 -12.21 -3.10
CA GLY A 238 1.92 -13.42 -2.94
C GLY A 238 0.74 -13.32 -1.96
N ARG A 239 0.57 -12.20 -1.24
CA ARG A 239 -0.35 -12.08 -0.08
C ARG A 239 -1.51 -11.12 -0.30
N VAL A 240 -1.32 -10.07 -1.10
CA VAL A 240 -2.33 -9.04 -1.35
C VAL A 240 -2.55 -8.81 -2.85
N ALA A 241 -3.70 -8.26 -3.21
CA ALA A 241 -4.00 -7.90 -4.60
C ALA A 241 -3.07 -6.78 -5.10
N PHE A 242 -2.99 -5.71 -4.32
CA PHE A 242 -2.26 -4.47 -4.63
C PHE A 242 -2.13 -3.59 -3.39
N ASN A 243 -1.20 -2.64 -3.44
CA ASN A 243 -1.22 -1.45 -2.60
C ASN A 243 -1.89 -0.29 -3.36
N TYR A 244 -2.60 0.59 -2.66
CA TYR A 244 -3.14 1.82 -3.24
C TYR A 244 -3.02 3.00 -2.26
N GLY A 245 -3.04 4.22 -2.79
CA GLY A 245 -2.98 5.44 -1.98
C GLY A 245 -3.13 6.71 -2.84
N PHE A 246 -2.94 7.87 -2.21
CA PHE A 246 -3.05 9.16 -2.86
C PHE A 246 -1.76 9.95 -2.68
N ASN A 247 -1.07 10.24 -3.78
CA ASN A 247 0.24 10.87 -3.77
C ASN A 247 0.22 12.23 -4.47
N THR A 248 1.13 13.11 -4.09
CA THR A 248 1.43 14.35 -4.82
C THR A 248 2.93 14.62 -4.92
N GLY A 249 3.32 15.48 -5.85
CA GLY A 249 4.66 16.06 -5.91
C GLY A 249 5.80 15.05 -6.00
N ASN A 250 6.74 15.13 -5.06
CA ASN A 250 7.96 14.33 -5.09
C ASN A 250 7.72 12.85 -4.77
N ILE A 251 6.77 12.54 -3.89
CA ILE A 251 6.48 11.14 -3.56
C ILE A 251 5.85 10.41 -4.76
N THR A 252 5.06 11.08 -5.59
CA THR A 252 4.56 10.49 -6.86
C THR A 252 5.72 10.13 -7.79
N LYS A 253 6.66 11.06 -8.01
CA LYS A 253 7.83 10.83 -8.88
C LYS A 253 8.74 9.72 -8.35
N PHE A 254 8.92 9.65 -7.04
CA PHE A 254 9.67 8.59 -6.40
C PHE A 254 8.96 7.25 -6.59
N SER A 255 7.65 7.23 -6.33
CA SER A 255 6.84 6.01 -6.33
C SER A 255 6.83 5.33 -7.70
N THR A 256 6.64 6.13 -8.75
CA THR A 256 6.57 5.63 -10.13
C THR A 256 7.92 5.19 -10.69
N ARG A 257 9.03 5.71 -10.15
CA ARG A 257 10.37 5.38 -10.65
C ARG A 257 11.02 4.22 -9.92
N TYR A 258 10.73 4.03 -8.63
CA TYR A 258 11.57 3.19 -7.77
C TYR A 258 10.82 2.13 -6.98
N VAL A 259 9.50 2.21 -6.84
CA VAL A 259 8.71 1.25 -6.04
C VAL A 259 7.49 0.71 -6.79
N GLY A 260 7.58 0.68 -8.13
CA GLY A 260 6.62 -0.03 -9.00
C GLY A 260 5.21 0.57 -9.02
N ALA A 261 5.06 1.84 -8.65
CA ALA A 261 3.75 2.45 -8.55
C ALA A 261 3.28 3.03 -9.89
N HIS A 262 2.00 2.90 -10.19
CA HIS A 262 1.36 3.38 -11.40
C HIS A 262 0.30 4.42 -11.05
N VAL A 263 0.33 5.55 -11.76
CA VAL A 263 -0.74 6.55 -11.65
C VAL A 263 -1.99 6.01 -12.32
N VAL A 264 -3.08 5.94 -11.57
CA VAL A 264 -4.39 5.51 -12.06
C VAL A 264 -5.06 6.66 -12.79
N GLU A 265 -5.28 7.76 -12.07
CA GLU A 265 -5.93 9.01 -12.51
C GLU A 265 -5.77 10.11 -11.43
N ASP A 266 -6.14 11.34 -11.75
CA ASP A 266 -6.21 12.45 -10.78
C ASP A 266 -7.27 12.19 -9.70
N ALA A 267 -7.05 12.67 -8.47
CA ALA A 267 -8.05 12.56 -7.41
C ALA A 267 -9.39 13.17 -7.88
N PRO A 268 -10.50 12.42 -7.83
CA PRO A 268 -11.71 12.79 -8.55
C PRO A 268 -12.57 13.76 -7.73
N CYS A 269 -12.03 14.96 -7.47
CA CYS A 269 -12.68 15.95 -6.63
C CYS A 269 -13.95 16.50 -7.29
N ARG A 270 -15.03 16.49 -6.52
CA ARG A 270 -16.31 17.10 -6.88
C ARG A 270 -16.81 17.99 -5.76
N GLU A 271 -17.37 19.11 -6.16
CA GLU A 271 -17.89 20.14 -5.26
C GLU A 271 -19.30 20.52 -5.70
N LEU A 272 -20.21 20.56 -4.75
CA LEU A 272 -21.48 21.26 -4.88
C LEU A 272 -21.30 22.68 -4.34
N PRO A 273 -21.39 23.72 -5.20
CA PRO A 273 -21.22 25.11 -4.76
C PRO A 273 -22.22 25.51 -3.69
N LYS A 274 -21.85 26.45 -2.81
CA LYS A 274 -22.73 26.93 -1.73
C LYS A 274 -24.00 27.60 -2.28
N GLU A 275 -23.92 28.17 -3.48
CA GLU A 275 -25.03 28.81 -4.21
C GLU A 275 -25.95 27.80 -4.92
N ALA A 276 -25.61 26.50 -4.91
CA ALA A 276 -26.37 25.52 -5.67
C ALA A 276 -27.82 25.39 -5.14
N GLU A 277 -28.77 25.71 -6.00
CA GLU A 277 -30.18 25.49 -5.74
C GLU A 277 -30.56 24.05 -6.10
N LEU A 278 -30.74 23.21 -5.07
CA LEU A 278 -31.33 21.90 -5.29
C LEU A 278 -32.84 22.12 -5.52
N GLY A 279 -33.27 22.09 -6.78
CA GLY A 279 -34.69 22.21 -7.15
C GLY A 279 -35.59 21.21 -6.41
N GLY A 280 -36.90 21.45 -6.32
CA GLY A 280 -37.84 20.52 -5.67
C GLY A 280 -37.71 20.51 -4.15
N GLY A 281 -38.42 21.44 -3.48
CA GLY A 281 -38.40 21.62 -2.03
C GLY A 281 -38.91 20.42 -1.21
N ARG A 282 -39.21 20.69 0.08
CA ARG A 282 -39.64 19.80 1.19
C ARG A 282 -40.57 18.60 0.88
N ARG A 283 -41.12 18.46 -0.33
CA ARG A 283 -41.95 17.32 -0.78
C ARG A 283 -41.16 16.03 -1.06
N PHE A 284 -39.89 16.10 -1.48
CA PHE A 284 -39.09 14.89 -1.74
C PHE A 284 -38.56 14.21 -0.46
N GLY A 285 -38.19 15.01 0.54
CA GLY A 285 -37.74 14.53 1.86
C GLY A 285 -38.78 13.78 2.68
N ARG A 286 -40.04 13.67 2.21
CA ARG A 286 -41.08 12.86 2.87
C ARG A 286 -41.03 11.37 2.53
N ARG A 287 -40.30 10.96 1.49
CA ARG A 287 -40.23 9.56 1.06
C ARG A 287 -39.14 8.76 1.77
N TYR A 288 -38.13 9.45 2.28
CA TYR A 288 -37.00 8.86 2.98
C TYR A 288 -36.95 9.42 4.38
N GLU A 289 -36.79 8.52 5.34
CA GLU A 289 -36.46 8.86 6.71
C GLU A 289 -34.93 8.93 6.81
N LEU A 290 -34.40 10.09 7.19
CA LEU A 290 -32.97 10.25 7.44
C LEU A 290 -32.70 10.07 8.93
N ARG A 291 -31.76 9.19 9.25
CA ARG A 291 -31.33 8.92 10.63
C ARG A 291 -29.85 9.19 10.74
N ARG A 292 -29.46 10.05 11.70
CA ARG A 292 -28.06 10.17 12.11
C ARG A 292 -27.71 8.95 12.95
N VAL A 293 -26.63 8.28 12.59
CA VAL A 293 -26.09 7.14 13.33
C VAL A 293 -25.12 7.70 14.37
N ALA A 294 -25.44 7.54 15.65
CA ALA A 294 -24.62 8.05 16.75
C ALA A 294 -23.86 6.92 17.46
N GLU A 295 -24.40 5.70 17.47
CA GLU A 295 -23.84 4.57 18.19
C GLU A 295 -23.53 3.36 17.29
N ARG A 296 -22.56 2.54 17.71
CA ARG A 296 -22.17 1.30 17.01
C ARG A 296 -23.32 0.31 16.86
N SER A 297 -24.23 0.31 17.83
CA SER A 297 -25.43 -0.54 17.92
C SER A 297 -26.44 -0.25 16.80
N GLU A 298 -26.43 0.96 16.25
CA GLU A 298 -27.34 1.40 15.18
C GLU A 298 -26.88 0.96 13.78
N VAL A 299 -25.62 0.56 13.61
CA VAL A 299 -25.12 -0.03 12.36
C VAL A 299 -25.38 -1.52 12.40
N GLY A 300 -26.57 -1.97 12.00
CA GLY A 300 -26.96 -3.39 12.04
C GLY A 300 -26.67 -4.17 10.74
N SER A 301 -27.24 -5.37 10.64
CA SER A 301 -27.10 -6.24 9.46
C SER A 301 -27.71 -5.64 8.19
N GLU A 302 -28.59 -4.65 8.31
CA GLU A 302 -29.17 -3.97 7.15
C GLU A 302 -28.12 -3.22 6.30
N PHE A 303 -26.97 -2.87 6.89
CA PHE A 303 -25.83 -2.28 6.18
C PHE A 303 -25.08 -3.32 5.37
N ASP A 304 -24.91 -4.53 5.91
CA ASP A 304 -24.38 -5.68 5.18
C ASP A 304 -25.32 -6.06 4.04
N ASP A 305 -26.63 -6.15 4.30
CA ASP A 305 -27.66 -6.42 3.28
C ASP A 305 -27.65 -5.37 2.15
N LEU A 306 -27.40 -4.10 2.47
CA LEU A 306 -27.22 -3.05 1.47
C LEU A 306 -25.96 -3.32 0.64
N PHE A 307 -24.81 -3.53 1.29
CA PHE A 307 -23.54 -3.74 0.61
C PHE A 307 -23.56 -4.97 -0.29
N GLU A 308 -24.13 -6.08 0.17
CA GLU A 308 -24.32 -7.30 -0.61
C GLU A 308 -25.20 -7.08 -1.83
N ARG A 309 -26.32 -6.40 -1.63
CA ARG A 309 -27.30 -6.12 -2.69
C ARG A 309 -26.75 -5.23 -3.81
N VAL A 310 -25.93 -4.24 -3.46
CA VAL A 310 -25.52 -3.19 -4.41
C VAL A 310 -24.09 -3.36 -4.92
N GLY A 311 -23.25 -4.13 -4.23
CA GLY A 311 -21.81 -4.18 -4.48
C GLY A 311 -21.43 -4.50 -5.93
N GLU A 312 -22.12 -5.46 -6.57
CA GLU A 312 -21.90 -5.78 -7.99
C GLU A 312 -22.21 -4.61 -8.93
N ARG A 313 -23.17 -3.76 -8.56
CA ARG A 313 -23.60 -2.59 -9.36
C ARG A 313 -22.62 -1.42 -9.26
N TYR A 314 -21.71 -1.47 -8.29
CA TYR A 314 -20.59 -0.53 -8.13
C TYR A 314 -19.31 -1.01 -8.81
N GLY A 315 -19.18 -2.30 -9.11
CA GLY A 315 -18.01 -2.86 -9.78
C GLY A 315 -16.93 -3.26 -8.77
N LEU A 316 -15.85 -2.49 -8.70
CA LEU A 316 -14.70 -2.73 -7.83
C LEU A 316 -14.64 -1.65 -6.74
N LEU A 317 -14.73 -2.03 -5.47
CA LEU A 317 -14.77 -1.08 -4.35
C LEU A 317 -14.26 -1.69 -3.05
N VAL A 318 -13.83 -0.84 -2.12
CA VAL A 318 -13.52 -1.22 -0.74
C VAL A 318 -14.80 -1.69 -0.01
N GLU A 319 -14.62 -2.62 0.92
CA GLU A 319 -15.64 -3.09 1.85
C GLU A 319 -16.38 -1.93 2.52
N ARG A 320 -17.71 -2.07 2.60
CA ARG A 320 -18.63 -1.13 3.25
C ARG A 320 -19.62 -1.88 4.14
N SER A 321 -19.14 -2.94 4.80
CA SER A 321 -19.87 -3.76 5.76
C SER A 321 -20.16 -3.01 7.06
N ALA A 322 -21.07 -3.51 7.88
CA ALA A 322 -21.35 -2.96 9.19
C ALA A 322 -20.09 -2.88 10.08
N GLU A 323 -19.24 -3.91 10.04
CA GLU A 323 -17.95 -3.93 10.74
C GLU A 323 -17.02 -2.82 10.25
N TYR A 324 -16.89 -2.65 8.93
CA TYR A 324 -16.07 -1.58 8.34
C TYR A 324 -16.60 -0.19 8.71
N LEU A 325 -17.90 0.05 8.65
CA LEU A 325 -18.48 1.36 8.95
C LEU A 325 -18.32 1.73 10.43
N ARG A 326 -18.50 0.76 11.34
CA ARG A 326 -18.24 0.97 12.77
C ARG A 326 -16.77 1.34 12.99
N TRP A 327 -15.85 0.55 12.46
CA TRP A 327 -14.41 0.83 12.60
C TRP A 327 -14.04 2.18 11.98
N ARG A 328 -14.34 2.38 10.68
CA ARG A 328 -13.84 3.53 9.92
C ARG A 328 -14.48 4.84 10.35
N TYR A 329 -15.76 4.81 10.77
CA TYR A 329 -16.52 6.03 10.98
C TYR A 329 -17.11 6.26 12.36
N LEU A 330 -17.23 5.24 13.22
CA LEU A 330 -17.74 5.43 14.59
C LEU A 330 -16.65 5.24 15.65
N ASP A 331 -15.69 4.34 15.39
CA ASP A 331 -14.57 4.06 16.29
C ASP A 331 -13.37 4.98 16.00
N CYS A 332 -13.45 5.80 14.93
CA CYS A 332 -12.44 6.79 14.57
C CYS A 332 -12.33 7.86 15.68
N PRO A 333 -11.14 8.11 16.24
CA PRO A 333 -10.96 9.14 17.27
C PRO A 333 -11.11 10.57 16.74
N ASP A 334 -11.20 10.77 15.43
CA ASP A 334 -11.33 12.11 14.84
C ASP A 334 -12.71 12.72 15.15
N GLU A 335 -12.70 13.96 15.64
CA GLU A 335 -13.92 14.70 15.89
C GLU A 335 -14.62 15.15 14.60
N GLY A 336 -15.94 15.35 14.70
CA GLY A 336 -16.75 15.98 13.65
C GLY A 336 -17.15 15.06 12.50
N LEU A 337 -16.84 13.77 12.59
CA LEU A 337 -17.29 12.77 11.65
C LEU A 337 -18.74 12.34 11.95
N GLU A 338 -19.58 12.30 10.91
CA GLU A 338 -21.00 12.00 11.02
C GLU A 338 -21.43 10.99 9.97
N LEU A 339 -22.14 9.94 10.40
CA LEU A 339 -22.77 8.96 9.53
C LEU A 339 -24.28 9.19 9.50
N THR A 340 -24.86 9.30 8.31
CA THR A 340 -26.31 9.46 8.11
C THR A 340 -26.84 8.40 7.17
N ALA A 341 -27.91 7.70 7.59
CA ALA A 341 -28.58 6.65 6.84
C ALA A 341 -29.94 7.13 6.31
N ALA A 342 -30.32 6.70 5.11
CA ALA A 342 -31.61 6.97 4.48
C ALA A 342 -32.43 5.69 4.37
N TYR A 343 -33.62 5.69 4.96
CA TYR A 343 -34.55 4.56 4.94
C TYR A 343 -35.78 4.87 4.10
N ARG A 344 -36.21 3.89 3.30
CA ARG A 344 -37.49 3.94 2.58
C ARG A 344 -38.37 2.81 3.06
N ARG A 345 -39.50 3.14 3.70
CA ARG A 345 -40.43 2.15 4.27
C ARG A 345 -39.72 1.12 5.18
N GLY A 346 -38.83 1.61 6.04
CA GLY A 346 -38.05 0.78 6.98
C GLY A 346 -36.83 0.06 6.37
N ARG A 347 -36.64 0.09 5.05
CA ARG A 347 -35.48 -0.54 4.39
C ARG A 347 -34.38 0.48 4.12
N LEU A 348 -33.13 0.15 4.47
CA LEU A 348 -31.97 1.00 4.19
C LEU A 348 -31.75 1.14 2.68
N ALA A 349 -31.81 2.38 2.19
CA ALA A 349 -31.64 2.75 0.78
C ALA A 349 -30.26 3.34 0.48
N GLY A 350 -29.56 3.85 1.49
CA GLY A 350 -28.20 4.33 1.37
C GLY A 350 -27.71 5.02 2.64
N TRP A 351 -26.43 5.36 2.68
CA TRP A 351 -25.81 6.11 3.76
C TRP A 351 -24.71 7.04 3.23
N VAL A 352 -24.31 8.00 4.06
CA VAL A 352 -23.24 8.96 3.77
C VAL A 352 -22.43 9.25 5.04
N ALA A 353 -21.11 9.32 4.90
CA ALA A 353 -20.18 9.78 5.93
C ALA A 353 -19.63 11.16 5.55
N VAL A 354 -19.72 12.12 6.47
CA VAL A 354 -19.26 13.50 6.27
C VAL A 354 -18.44 13.99 7.46
N LYS A 355 -17.58 14.97 7.22
CA LYS A 355 -16.93 15.79 8.25
C LYS A 355 -17.35 17.24 8.06
N ARG A 356 -17.83 17.89 9.12
CA ARG A 356 -18.21 19.31 9.07
C ARG A 356 -17.03 20.19 9.49
N LEU A 357 -16.59 21.05 8.59
CA LEU A 357 -15.55 22.04 8.84
C LEU A 357 -16.16 23.46 8.86
N PRO A 358 -15.48 24.47 9.42
CA PRO A 358 -15.99 25.83 9.48
C PRO A 358 -16.30 26.45 8.10
N ASP A 359 -15.58 26.03 7.05
CA ASP A 359 -15.62 26.59 5.70
C ASP A 359 -16.28 25.67 4.66
N ARG A 360 -16.52 24.39 4.97
CA ARG A 360 -17.10 23.40 4.05
C ARG A 360 -17.63 22.16 4.76
N VAL A 361 -18.49 21.41 4.07
CA VAL A 361 -18.80 20.03 4.44
C VAL A 361 -17.97 19.10 3.57
N GLU A 362 -17.14 18.27 4.17
CA GLU A 362 -16.37 17.24 3.48
C GLU A 362 -17.16 15.95 3.41
N TRP A 363 -17.44 15.49 2.21
CA TRP A 363 -18.04 14.19 1.97
C TRP A 363 -16.94 13.15 1.83
N GLY A 364 -16.87 12.26 2.82
CA GLY A 364 -15.92 11.17 2.87
C GLY A 364 -16.30 10.02 1.96
N ASP A 365 -17.42 9.37 2.27
CA ASP A 365 -17.85 8.13 1.60
C ASP A 365 -19.38 8.05 1.54
N ALA A 366 -19.91 7.19 0.69
CA ALA A 366 -21.31 6.86 0.64
C ALA A 366 -21.54 5.50 -0.04
N LEU A 367 -22.72 4.95 0.20
CA LEU A 367 -23.24 3.83 -0.58
C LEU A 367 -24.74 4.01 -0.75
N VAL A 368 -25.24 3.93 -1.98
CA VAL A 368 -26.67 4.12 -2.28
C VAL A 368 -27.14 3.03 -3.22
N ASP A 369 -28.32 2.50 -2.97
CA ASP A 369 -28.96 1.54 -3.86
C ASP A 369 -29.26 2.19 -5.23
N PRO A 370 -28.71 1.67 -6.34
CA PRO A 370 -28.95 2.22 -7.68
C PRO A 370 -30.42 2.16 -8.13
N ALA A 371 -31.26 1.34 -7.48
CA ALA A 371 -32.71 1.33 -7.68
C ALA A 371 -33.42 2.44 -6.90
N GLU A 372 -32.78 2.99 -5.87
CA GLU A 372 -33.28 4.05 -5.00
C GLU A 372 -32.47 5.34 -5.15
N ARG A 373 -32.08 5.72 -6.38
CA ARG A 373 -31.21 6.89 -6.63
C ARG A 373 -31.68 8.20 -6.02
N GLN A 374 -32.99 8.34 -5.75
CA GLN A 374 -33.55 9.50 -5.06
C GLN A 374 -33.12 9.58 -3.59
N ALA A 375 -32.67 8.48 -2.98
CA ALA A 375 -32.03 8.47 -1.67
C ALA A 375 -30.73 9.30 -1.67
N LEU A 376 -29.95 9.28 -2.76
CA LEU A 376 -28.76 10.13 -2.89
C LEU A 376 -29.13 11.61 -2.75
N ARG A 377 -30.18 12.05 -3.45
CA ARG A 377 -30.70 13.42 -3.32
C ARG A 377 -31.14 13.73 -1.89
N ALA A 378 -31.86 12.81 -1.25
CA ALA A 378 -32.33 13.01 0.12
C ALA A 378 -31.14 13.14 1.09
N LEU A 379 -30.13 12.29 0.97
CA LEU A 379 -28.89 12.36 1.75
C LEU A 379 -28.17 13.68 1.52
N VAL A 380 -27.98 14.11 0.26
CA VAL A 380 -27.36 15.41 -0.06
C VAL A 380 -28.12 16.57 0.56
N VAL A 381 -29.45 16.58 0.46
CA VAL A 381 -30.27 17.62 1.11
C VAL A 381 -30.10 17.59 2.64
N GLY A 382 -29.99 16.40 3.24
CA GLY A 382 -29.86 16.22 4.68
C GLY A 382 -28.48 16.59 5.25
N ILE A 383 -27.40 16.43 4.48
CA ILE A 383 -26.04 16.75 4.94
C ILE A 383 -25.59 18.17 4.60
N ARG A 384 -26.26 18.85 3.66
CA ARG A 384 -25.91 20.21 3.27
C ARG A 384 -26.10 21.19 4.41
N GLU A 385 -25.13 22.08 4.55
CA GLU A 385 -25.24 23.26 5.38
C GLU A 385 -25.48 24.50 4.51
N PRO A 386 -26.50 25.33 4.82
CA PRO A 386 -26.70 26.60 4.12
C PRO A 386 -25.45 27.48 4.16
N GLY A 387 -25.04 27.97 2.99
CA GLY A 387 -23.88 28.87 2.88
C GLY A 387 -22.52 28.18 2.80
N LEU A 388 -22.45 26.85 2.96
CA LEU A 388 -21.20 26.09 2.81
C LEU A 388 -21.21 25.22 1.55
N PRO A 389 -20.06 25.07 0.85
CA PRO A 389 -19.90 24.08 -0.20
C PRO A 389 -19.85 22.66 0.39
N LEU A 390 -20.24 21.67 -0.42
CA LEU A 390 -20.13 20.24 -0.10
C LEU A 390 -19.16 19.61 -1.08
N ALA A 391 -18.02 19.11 -0.60
CA ALA A 391 -16.93 18.61 -1.46
C ALA A 391 -16.48 17.21 -1.05
N GLY A 392 -16.16 16.36 -2.02
CA GLY A 392 -15.66 15.01 -1.78
C GLY A 392 -14.96 14.44 -3.00
N TRP A 393 -14.48 13.21 -2.90
CA TRP A 393 -13.94 12.47 -4.05
C TRP A 393 -14.97 11.47 -4.53
N PHE A 394 -15.28 11.49 -5.83
CA PHE A 394 -16.16 10.52 -6.45
C PHE A 394 -15.71 10.23 -7.86
N THR A 395 -15.27 9.00 -8.10
CA THR A 395 -14.92 8.53 -9.44
C THR A 395 -16.09 8.67 -10.40
N GLU A 396 -15.81 8.62 -11.70
CA GLU A 396 -16.87 8.58 -12.73
C GLU A 396 -17.70 7.29 -12.69
N ARG A 397 -17.24 6.31 -11.92
CA ARG A 397 -17.69 4.92 -11.94
C ARG A 397 -18.40 4.59 -10.63
N PRO A 398 -19.55 3.90 -10.67
CA PRO A 398 -20.30 3.53 -11.86
C PRO A 398 -20.94 4.76 -12.52
N GLY A 399 -21.11 4.75 -13.85
CA GLY A 399 -21.57 5.94 -14.59
C GLY A 399 -22.94 6.49 -14.17
N TRP A 400 -23.79 5.70 -13.50
CA TRP A 400 -25.03 6.22 -12.94
C TRP A 400 -24.77 7.17 -11.76
N TRP A 401 -23.76 6.90 -10.93
CA TRP A 401 -23.37 7.72 -9.77
C TRP A 401 -22.95 9.11 -10.22
N SER A 402 -22.00 9.18 -11.17
CA SER A 402 -21.56 10.45 -11.77
C SER A 402 -22.74 11.26 -12.32
N ARG A 403 -23.63 10.62 -13.09
CA ARG A 403 -24.79 11.32 -13.67
C ARG A 403 -25.75 11.87 -12.62
N GLU A 404 -25.94 11.19 -11.49
CA GLU A 404 -26.77 11.75 -10.42
C GLU A 404 -26.07 12.92 -9.74
N LEU A 405 -24.75 12.87 -9.51
CA LEU A 405 -23.99 14.01 -8.99
C LEU A 405 -24.07 15.22 -9.93
N ASP A 406 -23.94 15.01 -11.25
CA ASP A 406 -24.07 16.07 -12.25
C ASP A 406 -25.47 16.71 -12.20
N ARG A 407 -26.55 15.90 -12.05
CA ARG A 407 -27.93 16.40 -11.90
C ARG A 407 -28.17 17.15 -10.59
N LEU A 408 -27.41 16.83 -9.55
CA LEU A 408 -27.44 17.54 -8.27
C LEU A 408 -26.66 18.87 -8.32
N GLY A 409 -25.92 19.13 -9.40
CA GLY A 409 -25.15 20.36 -9.57
C GLY A 409 -23.72 20.27 -9.06
N PHE A 410 -23.20 19.07 -8.79
CA PHE A 410 -21.79 18.90 -8.48
C PHE A 410 -20.96 19.21 -9.73
N VAL A 411 -19.92 20.01 -9.54
CA VAL A 411 -18.91 20.31 -10.57
C VAL A 411 -17.60 19.62 -10.21
N ARG A 412 -16.81 19.28 -11.22
CA ARG A 412 -15.46 18.77 -11.02
C ARG A 412 -14.50 19.91 -10.74
N ARG A 413 -13.57 19.65 -9.83
CA ARG A 413 -12.45 20.54 -9.54
C ARG A 413 -11.16 19.74 -9.60
N PRO A 414 -10.04 20.34 -10.03
CA PRO A 414 -8.73 19.77 -9.72
C PRO A 414 -8.54 19.70 -8.21
N ASP A 415 -7.87 18.66 -7.73
CA ASP A 415 -7.42 18.64 -6.34
C ASP A 415 -6.44 19.80 -6.08
N PRO A 416 -6.61 20.60 -5.01
CA PRO A 416 -5.75 21.76 -4.74
C PRO A 416 -4.26 21.42 -4.58
N GLN A 417 -3.95 20.20 -4.16
CA GLN A 417 -2.58 19.72 -3.98
C GLN A 417 -2.11 18.88 -5.18
N GLY A 418 -2.94 18.70 -6.21
CA GLY A 418 -2.63 17.84 -7.35
C GLY A 418 -2.47 16.37 -6.96
N LEU A 419 -3.28 15.88 -6.01
CA LEU A 419 -3.30 14.47 -5.63
C LEU A 419 -3.70 13.58 -6.80
N VAL A 420 -3.01 12.45 -6.92
CA VAL A 420 -3.33 11.39 -7.88
C VAL A 420 -3.53 10.07 -7.15
N ALA A 421 -4.48 9.26 -7.60
CA ALA A 421 -4.63 7.89 -7.16
C ALA A 421 -3.48 7.05 -7.73
N ILE A 422 -2.80 6.31 -6.87
CA ILE A 422 -1.65 5.48 -7.25
C ILE A 422 -1.85 4.04 -6.78
N MET A 423 -1.33 3.08 -7.54
CA MET A 423 -1.40 1.66 -7.20
C MET A 423 -0.09 0.93 -7.48
N VAL A 424 0.21 -0.09 -6.68
CA VAL A 424 1.30 -1.04 -6.92
C VAL A 424 0.66 -2.43 -7.01
N PRO A 425 0.56 -3.00 -8.22
CA PRO A 425 0.04 -4.36 -8.41
C PRO A 425 0.92 -5.42 -7.74
N PHE A 426 0.30 -6.43 -7.14
CA PHE A 426 0.96 -7.67 -6.69
C PHE A 426 0.28 -8.86 -7.34
N VAL A 427 -0.55 -9.62 -6.61
CA VAL A 427 -1.25 -10.78 -7.17
C VAL A 427 -2.23 -10.38 -8.28
N CYS A 428 -2.79 -9.16 -8.21
CA CYS A 428 -3.66 -8.62 -9.24
C CYS A 428 -2.86 -7.76 -10.24
N ALA A 429 -2.16 -8.39 -11.19
CA ALA A 429 -1.28 -7.68 -12.13
C ALA A 429 -1.99 -6.57 -12.95
N ASP A 430 -3.27 -6.74 -13.25
CA ASP A 430 -4.12 -5.79 -13.98
C ASP A 430 -4.92 -4.84 -13.06
N ALA A 431 -4.50 -4.67 -11.80
CA ALA A 431 -5.21 -3.84 -10.81
C ALA A 431 -5.45 -2.40 -11.27
N VAL A 432 -4.47 -1.80 -11.97
CA VAL A 432 -4.54 -0.41 -12.44
C VAL A 432 -5.67 -0.26 -13.45
N GLU A 433 -5.72 -1.14 -14.45
CA GLU A 433 -6.77 -1.18 -15.47
C GLU A 433 -8.13 -1.48 -14.83
N ARG A 434 -8.21 -2.44 -13.90
CA ARG A 434 -9.46 -2.75 -13.20
C ARG A 434 -10.02 -1.57 -12.44
N VAL A 435 -9.21 -0.85 -11.66
CA VAL A 435 -9.66 0.35 -10.94
C VAL A 435 -10.02 1.47 -11.92
N ARG A 436 -9.25 1.65 -13.01
CA ARG A 436 -9.59 2.65 -14.04
C ARG A 436 -10.90 2.33 -14.77
N THR A 437 -11.26 1.05 -14.93
CA THR A 437 -12.48 0.66 -15.64
C THR A 437 -13.70 0.55 -14.74
N ALA A 438 -13.53 0.07 -13.51
CA ALA A 438 -14.64 -0.29 -12.62
C ALA A 438 -14.49 0.20 -11.17
N GLY A 439 -13.42 0.92 -10.84
CA GLY A 439 -13.12 1.37 -9.48
C GLY A 439 -14.08 2.48 -9.00
N TYR A 440 -14.87 2.17 -7.99
CA TYR A 440 -15.55 3.13 -7.14
C TYR A 440 -14.73 3.33 -5.86
N TYR A 441 -14.21 4.54 -5.71
CA TYR A 441 -13.56 4.98 -4.49
C TYR A 441 -13.91 6.44 -4.23
N THR A 442 -13.76 6.80 -2.97
CA THR A 442 -14.16 8.05 -2.36
C THR A 442 -13.03 8.59 -1.50
N ARG A 443 -13.25 9.71 -0.83
CA ARG A 443 -12.23 10.30 0.04
C ARG A 443 -12.01 9.46 1.30
N GLY A 444 -13.06 8.80 1.78
CA GLY A 444 -13.00 7.87 2.92
C GLY A 444 -12.19 6.60 2.66
N ASP A 445 -11.90 6.28 1.40
CA ASP A 445 -11.02 5.18 1.01
C ASP A 445 -9.52 5.57 1.10
N GLY A 446 -9.21 6.87 1.25
CA GLY A 446 -7.87 7.37 1.53
C GLY A 446 -7.63 7.61 3.03
N ASP A 447 -6.40 8.00 3.37
CA ASP A 447 -5.95 8.39 4.71
C ASP A 447 -6.16 9.88 5.03
N LEU A 448 -6.69 10.65 4.07
CA LEU A 448 -6.91 12.11 4.12
C LEU A 448 -8.33 12.53 4.50
N PHE A 449 -9.13 11.59 5.03
CA PHE A 449 -10.48 11.78 5.56
C PHE A 449 -10.61 11.06 6.89
#